data_AF-A0A914U9R9-F1
#
_entry.id   AF-A0A914U9R9-F1
#
_cell.length_a   1.000
_cell.length_b   1.000
_cell.length_c   1.000
_cell.angle_alpha   90.00
_cell.angle_beta   90.00
_cell.angle_gamma   90.00
#
_symmetry.space_group_name_H-M   'P 1'
#
loop_
_entity.id
_entity.type
_entity.pdbx_description
1 polymer ?
#
loop_
_entity_poly.entity_id
_entity_poly.type
_entity_poly.pdbx_seq_one_letter_code
_entity_poly.pdbx_strand_id
1 'polypeptide(L)'
;MWSPIGLELVNPFGVPLLNTIILNKSCTIRILLTVFLAILFTGIQGIEYKEASFSISDGIFGSCFYLATGFHGLHVLFGGLFLFFNILRL
;
A
#
# COMPACT_ATOMS: atom_id res chain seq x y z
N MET A 1 -33.60 16.56 23.17
CA MET A 1 -32.30 17.18 23.51
C MET A 1 -31.23 16.14 23.24
N TRP A 2 -30.29 16.43 22.34
CA TRP A 2 -29.33 15.43 21.80
C TRP A 2 -28.30 14.93 22.83
N SER A 3 -28.10 15.67 23.93
CA SER A 3 -27.27 15.23 25.06
C SER A 3 -28.14 14.88 26.28
N PRO A 4 -27.89 13.74 26.96
CA PRO A 4 -28.47 13.43 28.26
C PRO A 4 -28.16 14.52 29.28
N ILE A 5 -29.12 14.83 30.15
CA ILE A 5 -28.97 15.85 31.20
C ILE A 5 -27.97 15.34 32.25
N GLY A 6 -26.97 16.16 32.59
CA GLY A 6 -25.96 15.84 33.61
C GLY A 6 -24.62 15.32 33.07
N LEU A 7 -24.45 15.20 31.74
CA LEU A 7 -23.16 14.88 31.13
C LEU A 7 -22.47 16.15 30.60
N GLU A 8 -21.25 16.42 31.05
CA GLU A 8 -20.40 17.43 30.42
C GLU A 8 -19.90 16.94 29.07
N LEU A 9 -20.05 17.78 28.04
CA LEU A 9 -19.59 17.47 26.70
C LEU A 9 -18.06 17.47 26.67
N VAL A 10 -17.46 16.39 26.15
CA VAL A 10 -16.02 16.35 25.89
C VAL A 10 -15.66 17.44 24.88
N ASN A 11 -14.69 18.28 25.22
CA ASN A 11 -14.18 19.30 24.30
C ASN A 11 -13.51 18.62 23.08
N PRO A 12 -14.04 18.80 21.86
CA PRO A 12 -13.51 18.15 20.66
C PRO A 12 -12.09 18.61 20.31
N PHE A 13 -11.68 19.82 20.73
CA PHE A 13 -10.34 20.37 20.47
C PHE A 13 -9.28 19.92 21.47
N GLY A 14 -9.66 19.13 22.49
CA GLY A 14 -8.74 18.55 23.46
C GLY A 14 -8.17 17.20 23.01
N VAL A 15 -8.39 16.17 23.82
CA VAL A 15 -7.91 14.80 23.58
C VAL A 15 -8.38 14.21 22.23
N PRO A 16 -9.63 14.43 21.76
CA PRO A 16 -10.07 13.90 20.46
C PRO A 16 -9.31 14.49 19.26
N LEU A 17 -8.96 15.78 19.30
CA LEU A 17 -8.16 16.43 18.27
C LEU A 17 -6.73 15.87 18.24
N LEU A 18 -6.13 15.67 19.42
CA LEU A 18 -4.81 15.06 19.53
C LEU A 18 -4.78 13.64 18.93
N ASN A 19 -5.80 12.84 19.21
CA ASN A 19 -5.94 11.49 18.63
C ASN A 19 -6.05 11.53 17.10
N THR A 20 -6.76 12.52 16.55
CA THR A 20 -6.90 12.69 15.09
C THR A 20 -5.55 13.05 14.43
N ILE A 21 -4.77 13.93 15.06
CA ILE A 21 -3.45 14.33 14.56
C ILE A 21 -2.46 13.15 14.61
N ILE A 22 -2.48 12.37 15.70
CA ILE A 22 -1.63 11.18 15.87
C ILE A 22 -1.98 10.08 14.84
N LEU A 23 -3.28 9.83 14.62
CA LEU A 23 -3.73 8.83 13.65
C LEU A 23 -3.32 9.19 12.21
N ASN A 24 -3.45 10.45 11.82
CA ASN A 24 -3.10 10.89 10.45
C ASN A 24 -1.60 10.70 10.16
N LYS A 25 -0.72 11.05 11.12
CA LYS A 25 0.73 10.81 10.95
C LYS A 25 1.07 9.32 10.83
N SER A 26 0.41 8.48 11.63
CA SER A 26 0.57 7.02 11.54
C SER A 26 0.14 6.48 10.18
N CYS A 27 -0.91 7.06 9.58
CA CYS A 27 -1.38 6.67 8.25
C CYS A 27 -0.35 6.99 7.16
N THR A 28 0.21 8.21 7.15
CA THR A 28 1.22 8.63 6.16
C THR A 28 2.48 7.77 6.21
N ILE A 29 2.98 7.46 7.42
CA ILE A 29 4.15 6.60 7.60
C ILE A 29 3.89 5.18 7.05
N ARG A 30 2.69 4.64 7.30
CA ARG A 30 2.31 3.31 6.79
C ARG A 30 2.24 3.27 5.27
N ILE A 31 1.65 4.30 4.63
CA ILE A 31 1.58 4.36 3.16
C ILE A 31 2.99 4.49 2.56
N LEU A 32 3.87 5.30 3.17
CA LEU A 32 5.26 5.44 2.73
C LEU A 32 6.02 4.11 2.81
N LEU A 33 5.83 3.35 3.88
CA LEU A 33 6.38 1.99 4.02
C LEU A 33 5.83 1.06 2.93
N THR A 34 4.53 1.09 2.64
CA THR A 34 3.93 0.25 1.59
C THR A 34 4.47 0.57 0.19
N VAL A 35 4.68 1.86 -0.13
CA VAL A 35 5.30 2.28 -1.40
C VAL A 35 6.73 1.76 -1.49
N PHE A 36 7.52 1.86 -0.40
CA PHE A 36 8.87 1.32 -0.36
C PHE A 36 8.90 -0.20 -0.58
N LEU A 37 8.01 -0.94 0.09
CA LEU A 37 7.87 -2.39 -0.10
C LEU A 37 7.46 -2.76 -1.54
N ALA A 38 6.60 -1.98 -2.19
CA ALA A 38 6.20 -2.23 -3.58
C ALA A 38 7.37 -2.07 -4.56
N ILE A 39 8.24 -1.07 -4.34
CA ILE A 39 9.47 -0.89 -5.13
C ILE A 39 10.41 -2.08 -4.93
N LEU A 40 10.64 -2.49 -3.67
CA LEU A 40 11.47 -3.65 -3.36
C LEU A 40 10.94 -4.93 -3.99
N PHE A 41 9.63 -5.19 -3.87
CA PHE A 41 8.99 -6.35 -4.49
C PHE A 41 9.20 -6.37 -6.00
N THR A 42 8.98 -5.23 -6.68
CA THR A 42 9.18 -5.13 -8.13
C THR A 42 10.63 -5.37 -8.54
N GLY A 43 11.59 -4.88 -7.76
CA GLY A 43 13.02 -5.10 -7.99
C GLY A 43 13.41 -6.58 -7.84
N ILE A 44 12.97 -7.23 -6.76
CA ILE A 44 13.22 -8.65 -6.51
C ILE A 44 12.56 -9.51 -7.58
N GLN A 45 11.31 -9.22 -7.96
CA GLN A 45 10.61 -9.92 -9.05
C GLN A 45 11.38 -9.84 -10.37
N GLY A 46 12.03 -8.70 -10.66
CA GLY A 46 12.89 -8.54 -11.82
C GLY A 46 14.18 -9.37 -11.77
N ILE A 47 14.75 -9.58 -10.58
CA ILE A 47 15.91 -10.47 -10.40
C ILE A 47 15.48 -11.92 -10.57
N GLU A 48 14.36 -12.32 -9.97
CA GLU A 48 13.80 -13.66 -10.13
C GLU A 48 13.59 -14.02 -11.61
N TYR A 49 13.08 -13.09 -12.41
CA TYR A 49 12.90 -13.32 -13.85
C TYR A 49 14.20 -13.41 -14.63
N LYS A 50 15.28 -12.77 -14.17
CA LYS A 50 16.61 -12.87 -14.81
C LYS A 50 17.33 -14.17 -14.44
N GLU A 51 17.13 -14.66 -13.22
CA GLU A 51 17.78 -15.88 -12.72
C GLU A 51 17.00 -17.15 -13.05
N ALA A 52 15.73 -17.03 -13.49
CA ALA A 52 14.92 -18.16 -13.90
C ALA A 52 15.59 -18.97 -15.02
N SER A 53 15.63 -20.30 -14.86
CA SER A 53 16.19 -21.23 -15.84
C SER A 53 15.26 -21.51 -17.04
N PHE A 54 14.07 -20.92 -17.05
CA PHE A 54 13.04 -21.11 -18.05
C PHE A 54 12.49 -19.78 -18.54
N SER A 55 11.96 -19.79 -19.76
CA SER A 55 11.39 -18.63 -20.44
C SER A 55 9.86 -18.69 -20.54
N ILE A 56 9.23 -17.59 -20.96
CA ILE A 56 7.79 -17.56 -21.25
C ILE A 56 7.38 -18.52 -22.38
N SER A 57 8.32 -18.85 -23.27
CA SER A 57 8.13 -19.81 -24.36
C SER A 57 8.33 -21.27 -23.95
N ASP A 58 8.70 -21.56 -22.69
CA ASP A 58 8.99 -22.92 -22.22
C ASP A 58 7.71 -23.65 -21.80
N GLY A 59 6.85 -23.88 -22.79
CA GLY A 59 5.61 -24.65 -22.67
C GLY A 59 4.57 -24.02 -21.76
N ILE A 60 3.64 -24.86 -21.29
CA ILE A 60 2.48 -24.44 -20.50
C ILE A 60 2.92 -23.89 -19.14
N PHE A 61 3.95 -24.49 -18.52
CA PHE A 61 4.43 -24.05 -17.22
C PHE A 61 5.03 -22.63 -17.30
N GLY A 62 5.98 -22.39 -18.20
CA GLY A 62 6.61 -21.08 -18.36
C GLY A 62 5.59 -19.99 -18.70
N SER A 63 4.72 -20.27 -19.68
CA SER A 63 3.67 -19.31 -20.08
C SER A 63 2.68 -18.99 -18.95
N CYS A 64 2.19 -19.99 -18.21
CA CYS A 64 1.29 -19.75 -17.08
C CYS A 64 1.98 -19.03 -15.92
N PHE A 65 3.23 -19.39 -15.60
CA PHE A 65 4.02 -18.76 -14.54
C PHE A 65 4.17 -17.26 -14.81
N TYR A 66 4.77 -16.90 -15.95
CA TYR A 66 5.06 -15.49 -16.29
C TYR A 66 3.78 -14.66 -16.49
N LEU A 67 2.68 -15.27 -16.96
CA LEU A 67 1.42 -14.55 -17.08
C LEU A 67 0.80 -14.26 -15.71
N ALA A 68 0.79 -15.23 -14.79
CA ALA A 68 0.23 -15.05 -13.46
C ALA A 68 1.06 -14.07 -12.61
N THR A 69 2.37 -14.29 -12.52
CA THR A 69 3.27 -13.44 -11.73
C THR A 69 3.48 -12.08 -12.39
N GLY A 70 3.52 -12.02 -13.72
CA GLY A 70 3.61 -10.77 -14.49
C GLY A 70 2.37 -9.89 -14.31
N PHE A 71 1.17 -10.45 -14.42
CA PHE A 71 -0.07 -9.69 -14.19
C PHE A 71 -0.19 -9.19 -12.75
N HIS A 72 0.18 -10.03 -11.78
CA HIS A 72 0.25 -9.60 -10.38
C HIS A 72 1.28 -8.48 -10.18
N GLY A 73 2.47 -8.60 -10.76
CA GLY A 73 3.52 -7.58 -10.71
C GLY A 73 3.07 -6.25 -11.30
N LEU A 74 2.34 -6.25 -12.42
CA LEU A 74 1.71 -5.06 -12.98
C LEU A 74 0.69 -4.43 -12.02
N HIS A 75 -0.13 -5.25 -11.37
CA HIS A 75 -1.09 -4.77 -10.38
C HIS A 75 -0.39 -4.10 -9.19
N VAL A 76 0.68 -4.70 -8.67
CA VAL A 76 1.49 -4.13 -7.57
C VAL A 76 2.16 -2.81 -8.00
N LEU A 77 2.69 -2.72 -9.22
CA LEU A 77 3.30 -1.51 -9.75
C LEU A 77 2.31 -0.35 -9.84
N PHE A 78 1.14 -0.57 -10.45
CA PHE A 78 0.12 0.48 -10.56
C PHE A 78 -0.51 0.82 -9.21
N GLY A 79 -0.71 -0.17 -8.32
CA GLY A 79 -1.15 0.06 -6.95
C GLY A 79 -0.14 0.91 -6.15
N GLY A 80 1.15 0.64 -6.31
CA GLY A 80 2.23 1.43 -5.72
C GLY A 80 2.28 2.86 -6.24
N LEU A 81 2.14 3.06 -7.56
CA LEU A 81 2.04 4.39 -8.18
C LEU A 81 0.83 5.17 -7.66
N PHE A 82 -0.32 4.51 -7.54
CA PHE A 82 -1.51 5.13 -6.96
C PHE A 82 -1.23 5.62 -5.53
N LEU A 83 -0.66 4.79 -4.66
CA LEU A 83 -0.32 5.18 -3.30
C LEU A 83 0.73 6.31 -3.26
N PHE A 84 1.73 6.27 -4.14
CA PHE A 84 2.73 7.33 -4.28
C PHE A 84 2.10 8.69 -4.63
N PHE A 85 1.20 8.74 -5.61
CA PHE A 85 0.49 9.99 -5.95
C PHE A 85 -0.45 10.45 -4.83
N ASN A 86 -1.02 9.53 -4.04
CA ASN A 86 -1.79 9.91 -2.86
C ASN A 86 -0.91 10.57 -1.78
N ILE A 87 0.34 10.11 -1.59
CA ILE A 87 1.30 10.78 -0.69
C ILE A 87 1.63 12.18 -1.22
N LEU A 88 1.91 12.33 -2.52
CA LEU A 88 2.23 13.64 -3.10
C LEU A 88 1.08 14.66 -3.00
N ARG A 89 -0.16 14.19 -2.84
CA ARG A 89 -1.34 15.04 -2.65
C ARG A 89 -1.50 15.52 -1.21
N LEU A 90 -1.05 14.74 -0.23
CA LEU A 90 -1.16 15.03 1.21
C LEU A 90 -0.13 16.08 1.65
#